data_AF-A0A9Q8VDW1-F1
#
_entry.id   AF-A0A9Q8VDW1-F1
#
_cell.length_a   1.000
_cell.length_b   1.000
_cell.length_c   1.000
_cell.angle_alpha   90.00
_cell.angle_beta   90.00
_cell.angle_gamma   90.00
#
_symmetry.space_group_name_H-M   'P 1'
#
loop_
_entity.id
_entity.type
_entity.pdbx_description
1 polymer ?
#
loop_
_entity_poly.entity_id
_entity_poly.type
_entity_poly.pdbx_seq_one_letter_code
_entity_poly.pdbx_strand_id
1 'polypeptide(L)'
;MGSPWYRENRLGHSDDRQRHLQRPPCGVDCLQKVHKQRVARTIKAVQAARQQAGLSEVGSAIDWTRFKHYSCLTLPHLMALVSRPTPEMVSLGVSLVVISSASALFNSALPRAQDVKSGFKVGQGPSPSAKRLQCLRHVMDALRKLAATRNCAVVVLSQCATRMQSEQGATLVAAVNATVWEQGISTRIVLFRDWAWEEKKLRGVFLAGLQKIDGKATQLAVEHVCAFKVEAGGTTSIAYDAASRFPARSADPGRRKRKLGHTGLEVPDSEDDEDYGWADEDEESMPAPPPQWQGSEDILLGHEIGRDDDSTCADSEEDEGSATGCND
;
A
#
# COMPACT_ATOMS: atom_id res chain seq x y z
N MET A 1 49.38 -29.43 -3.32
CA MET A 1 48.93 -28.31 -2.47
C MET A 1 47.45 -28.11 -2.73
N GLY A 2 46.59 -28.73 -1.90
CA GLY A 2 45.13 -28.68 -2.02
C GLY A 2 44.55 -28.33 -0.66
N SER A 3 43.80 -27.24 -0.59
CA SER A 3 43.24 -26.67 0.62
C SER A 3 42.04 -27.49 1.14
N PRO A 4 41.95 -27.76 2.46
CA PRO A 4 40.82 -28.44 3.06
C PRO A 4 39.87 -27.43 3.74
N TRP A 5 38.74 -27.12 3.13
CA TRP A 5 37.62 -26.46 3.82
C TRP A 5 36.28 -26.99 3.33
N TYR A 6 35.86 -28.10 3.93
CA TYR A 6 34.46 -28.50 4.04
C TYR A 6 34.25 -29.11 5.43
N ARG A 7 33.57 -28.38 6.31
CA ARG A 7 32.81 -28.90 7.46
C ARG A 7 31.87 -27.77 7.91
N GLU A 8 30.62 -27.81 7.46
CA GLU A 8 29.49 -28.38 8.19
C GLU A 8 28.97 -27.43 9.28
N ASN A 9 27.96 -26.64 8.91
CA ASN A 9 27.06 -25.96 9.82
C ASN A 9 25.65 -26.06 9.24
N ARG A 10 25.03 -27.23 9.39
CA ARG A 10 23.66 -27.50 8.92
C ARG A 10 22.83 -28.19 10.01
N LEU A 11 22.95 -27.75 11.25
CA LEU A 11 22.09 -28.17 12.37
C LEU A 11 21.81 -26.94 13.25
N GLY A 12 20.67 -26.28 13.03
CA GLY A 12 20.24 -25.15 13.86
C GLY A 12 19.10 -24.30 13.29
N HIS A 13 18.88 -24.32 11.97
CA HIS A 13 17.91 -23.42 11.32
C HIS A 13 16.45 -23.90 11.32
N SER A 14 16.17 -25.13 11.76
CA SER A 14 14.80 -25.69 11.72
C SER A 14 13.98 -25.35 12.96
N ASP A 15 14.63 -25.21 14.12
CA ASP A 15 13.95 -25.06 15.42
C ASP A 15 13.48 -23.60 15.66
N ASP A 16 14.23 -22.61 15.19
CA ASP A 16 13.84 -21.20 15.34
C ASP A 16 12.68 -20.77 14.43
N ARG A 17 12.54 -21.38 13.23
CA ARG A 17 11.41 -21.07 12.34
C ARG A 17 10.07 -21.52 12.92
N GLN A 18 10.05 -22.61 13.68
CA GLN A 18 8.83 -23.08 14.35
C GLN A 18 8.46 -22.20 15.55
N ARG A 19 9.46 -21.71 16.31
CA ARG A 19 9.22 -20.80 17.45
C ARG A 19 8.64 -19.44 17.07
N HIS A 20 8.97 -18.90 15.89
CA HIS A 20 8.39 -17.64 15.42
C HIS A 20 6.89 -17.73 15.09
N LEU A 21 6.39 -18.93 14.77
CA LEU A 21 5.00 -19.17 14.36
C LEU A 21 4.00 -19.26 15.53
N GLN A 22 4.48 -19.46 16.76
CA GLN A 22 3.65 -19.52 17.97
C GLN A 22 3.50 -18.18 18.69
N ARG A 23 4.11 -17.10 18.17
CA ARG A 23 4.13 -15.79 18.82
C ARG A 23 2.97 -14.90 18.34
N PRO A 24 2.24 -14.21 19.24
CA PRO A 24 1.10 -13.36 18.87
C PRO A 24 1.47 -12.24 17.88
N PRO A 25 0.68 -12.00 16.82
CA PRO A 25 0.85 -10.82 15.98
C PRO A 25 0.21 -9.57 16.62
N CYS A 26 0.77 -8.40 16.32
CA CYS A 26 0.23 -7.09 16.67
C CYS A 26 -0.14 -6.32 15.39
N GLY A 27 -1.37 -5.82 15.32
CA GLY A 27 -1.86 -5.01 14.22
C GLY A 27 -2.01 -3.54 14.64
N VAL A 28 -1.49 -2.65 13.82
CA VAL A 28 -1.72 -1.20 13.90
C VAL A 28 -2.42 -0.79 12.61
N ASP A 29 -3.67 -0.39 12.73
CA ASP A 29 -4.47 0.04 11.59
C ASP A 29 -4.59 1.56 11.58
N CYS A 30 -4.09 2.19 10.52
CA CYS A 30 -4.10 3.64 10.43
C CYS A 30 -5.40 4.21 9.86
N LEU A 31 -6.24 3.42 9.18
CA LEU A 31 -7.40 3.97 8.43
C LEU A 31 -8.49 2.93 8.09
N GLN A 32 -8.27 1.65 8.35
CA GLN A 32 -9.24 0.58 8.09
C GLN A 32 -9.65 -0.08 9.42
N LYS A 33 -10.68 -0.92 9.37
CA LYS A 33 -11.03 -1.78 10.50
C LYS A 33 -10.61 -3.20 10.16
N VAL A 34 -9.91 -3.86 11.07
CA VAL A 34 -9.59 -5.28 10.91
C VAL A 34 -10.88 -6.10 10.87
N HIS A 35 -11.08 -6.78 9.75
CA HIS A 35 -12.24 -7.64 9.55
C HIS A 35 -12.07 -8.96 10.32
N LYS A 36 -12.46 -8.98 11.61
CA LYS A 36 -12.28 -10.13 12.51
C LYS A 36 -12.83 -11.44 11.94
N GLN A 37 -13.97 -11.40 11.25
CA GLN A 37 -14.53 -12.59 10.60
C GLN A 37 -13.61 -13.17 9.51
N ARG A 38 -12.90 -12.31 8.77
CA ARG A 38 -12.00 -12.75 7.70
C ARG A 38 -10.76 -13.40 8.29
N VAL A 39 -10.17 -12.79 9.31
CA VAL A 39 -9.07 -13.37 10.09
C VAL A 39 -9.49 -14.72 10.67
N ALA A 40 -10.71 -14.81 11.21
CA ALA A 40 -11.21 -16.05 11.77
C ALA A 40 -11.36 -17.17 10.74
N ARG A 41 -11.90 -16.87 9.55
CA ARG A 41 -12.00 -17.82 8.45
C ARG A 41 -10.62 -18.30 7.99
N THR A 42 -9.65 -17.39 7.89
CA THR A 42 -8.28 -17.75 7.52
C THR A 42 -7.60 -18.63 8.56
N ILE A 43 -7.74 -18.34 9.85
CA ILE A 43 -7.16 -19.18 10.90
C ILE A 43 -7.77 -20.59 10.85
N LYS A 44 -9.10 -20.70 10.71
CA LYS A 44 -9.78 -22.00 10.59
C LYS A 44 -9.29 -22.79 9.37
N ALA A 45 -9.16 -22.13 8.22
CA ALA A 45 -8.66 -22.77 7.00
C ALA A 45 -7.20 -23.25 7.15
N VAL A 46 -6.34 -22.44 7.76
CA VAL A 46 -4.94 -22.81 8.04
C VAL A 46 -4.85 -23.97 9.03
N GLN A 47 -5.68 -23.98 10.08
CA GLN A 47 -5.75 -25.10 11.03
C GLN A 47 -6.20 -26.40 10.34
N ALA A 48 -7.24 -26.34 9.53
CA ALA A 48 -7.71 -27.49 8.76
C ALA A 48 -6.63 -28.04 7.81
N ALA A 49 -5.92 -27.16 7.10
CA ALA A 49 -4.82 -27.55 6.21
C ALA A 49 -3.64 -28.19 6.99
N ARG A 50 -3.33 -27.71 8.20
CA ARG A 50 -2.29 -28.30 9.06
C ARG A 50 -2.67 -29.67 9.60
N GLN A 51 -3.94 -29.85 9.97
CA GLN A 51 -4.47 -31.15 10.40
C GLN A 51 -4.39 -32.18 9.27
N GLN A 52 -4.75 -31.78 8.05
CA GLN A 52 -4.59 -32.64 6.86
C GLN A 52 -3.13 -33.01 6.59
N ALA A 53 -2.18 -32.13 6.93
CA ALA A 53 -0.75 -32.38 6.80
C ALA A 53 -0.14 -33.20 7.96
N GLY A 54 -0.95 -33.72 8.89
CA GLY A 54 -0.47 -34.52 10.04
C GLY A 54 0.28 -33.72 11.11
N LEU A 55 0.29 -32.39 11.01
CA LEU A 55 0.88 -31.49 12.01
C LEU A 55 -0.18 -31.20 13.06
N SER A 56 -0.28 -32.05 14.08
CA SER A 56 -1.24 -31.89 15.18
C SER A 56 -0.80 -30.77 16.13
N GLU A 57 -1.55 -29.67 16.14
CA GLU A 57 -1.78 -28.90 17.37
C GLU A 57 -3.28 -28.60 17.46
N VAL A 58 -3.91 -29.18 18.49
CA VAL A 58 -5.26 -28.89 18.92
C VAL A 58 -5.26 -27.47 19.49
N GLY A 59 -5.66 -26.50 18.69
CA GLY A 59 -5.93 -25.14 19.13
C GLY A 59 -7.42 -24.86 19.00
N SER A 60 -8.08 -24.66 20.14
CA SER A 60 -9.49 -24.25 20.27
C SER A 60 -9.78 -22.93 19.54
N ALA A 61 -11.03 -22.47 19.64
CA ALA A 61 -11.49 -21.16 19.18
C ALA A 61 -10.43 -20.05 19.31
N ILE A 62 -10.38 -19.18 18.30
CA ILE A 62 -9.38 -18.11 18.16
C ILE A 62 -9.29 -17.29 19.46
N ASP A 63 -8.11 -17.35 20.08
CA ASP A 63 -7.80 -16.51 21.22
C ASP A 63 -7.49 -15.08 20.75
N TRP A 64 -8.53 -14.25 20.70
CA TRP A 64 -8.41 -12.84 20.33
C TRP A 64 -7.57 -12.03 21.32
N THR A 65 -7.32 -12.51 22.54
CA THR A 65 -6.47 -11.80 23.51
C THR A 65 -5.00 -11.77 23.07
N ARG A 66 -4.61 -12.73 22.21
CA ARG A 66 -3.30 -12.78 21.55
C ARG A 66 -3.18 -11.82 20.38
N PHE A 67 -4.30 -11.34 19.82
CA PHE A 67 -4.28 -10.37 18.73
C PHE A 67 -4.47 -8.96 19.28
N LYS A 68 -3.37 -8.22 19.43
CA LYS A 68 -3.44 -6.81 19.83
C LYS A 68 -3.71 -5.95 18.60
N HIS A 69 -4.73 -5.10 18.68
CA HIS A 69 -5.13 -4.22 17.60
C HIS A 69 -5.24 -2.78 18.09
N TYR A 70 -4.55 -1.87 17.41
CA TYR A 70 -4.61 -0.43 17.68
C TYR A 70 -5.15 0.30 16.44
N SER A 71 -6.14 1.17 16.63
CA SER A 71 -6.56 2.10 15.59
C SER A 71 -5.82 3.43 15.79
N CYS A 72 -5.07 3.85 14.78
CA CYS A 72 -4.27 5.07 14.81
C CYS A 72 -4.69 5.99 13.66
N LEU A 73 -5.73 6.78 13.85
CA LEU A 73 -6.31 7.64 12.80
C LEU A 73 -5.51 8.93 12.55
N THR A 74 -4.42 9.17 13.27
CA THR A 74 -3.59 10.37 13.10
C THR A 74 -2.10 10.02 13.13
N LEU A 75 -1.30 10.83 12.43
CA LEU A 75 0.15 10.67 12.39
C LEU A 75 0.80 10.78 13.79
N PRO A 76 0.43 11.73 14.68
CA PRO A 76 0.97 11.78 16.04
C PRO A 76 0.72 10.50 16.85
N HIS A 77 -0.47 9.87 16.72
CA HIS A 77 -0.76 8.61 17.39
C HIS A 77 0.15 7.47 16.89
N LEU A 78 0.34 7.37 15.57
CA LEU A 78 1.28 6.41 15.01
C LEU A 78 2.70 6.67 15.53
N MET A 79 3.15 7.92 15.50
CA MET A 79 4.48 8.31 15.98
C MET A 79 4.69 7.95 17.45
N ALA A 80 3.70 8.22 18.32
CA ALA A 80 3.77 7.87 19.74
C ALA A 80 3.92 6.35 19.93
N LEU A 81 3.11 5.57 19.20
CA LEU A 81 3.08 4.11 19.28
C LEU A 81 4.43 3.49 18.88
N VAL A 82 5.03 3.94 17.79
CA VAL A 82 6.29 3.38 17.28
C VAL A 82 7.51 3.87 18.04
N SER A 83 7.47 5.09 18.60
CA SER A 83 8.63 5.71 19.26
C SER A 83 8.86 5.17 20.67
N ARG A 84 7.78 4.84 21.40
CA ARG A 84 7.83 4.35 22.78
C ARG A 84 6.89 3.16 22.97
N PRO A 85 7.19 2.01 22.37
CA PRO A 85 6.35 0.82 22.51
C PRO A 85 6.40 0.32 23.96
N THR A 86 5.30 0.44 24.69
CA THR A 86 5.20 -0.13 26.03
C THR A 86 5.12 -1.66 25.95
N PRO A 87 5.51 -2.41 27.00
CA PRO A 87 5.34 -3.87 27.04
C PRO A 87 3.88 -4.31 26.87
N GLU A 88 2.94 -3.45 27.26
CA GLU A 88 1.50 -3.67 27.05
C GLU A 88 1.10 -3.51 25.57
N MET A 89 1.77 -2.64 24.82
CA MET A 89 1.48 -2.42 23.40
C MET A 89 2.11 -3.49 22.51
N VAL A 90 3.40 -3.75 22.71
CA VAL A 90 4.15 -4.76 21.99
C VAL A 90 4.88 -5.60 23.04
N SER A 91 4.29 -6.75 23.39
CA SER A 91 4.93 -7.66 24.35
C SER A 91 6.19 -8.28 23.73
N LEU A 92 7.12 -8.74 24.56
CA LEU A 92 8.35 -9.42 24.10
C LEU A 92 8.07 -10.71 23.30
N GLY A 93 6.83 -11.20 23.35
CA GLY A 93 6.36 -12.34 22.58
C GLY A 93 5.80 -11.99 21.20
N VAL A 94 5.78 -10.73 20.74
CA VAL A 94 5.26 -10.40 19.41
C VAL A 94 6.27 -10.75 18.32
N SER A 95 5.89 -11.54 17.33
CA SER A 95 6.76 -11.87 16.18
C SER A 95 6.54 -10.97 14.96
N LEU A 96 5.37 -10.35 14.85
CA LEU A 96 4.97 -9.57 13.68
C LEU A 96 4.18 -8.33 14.10
N VAL A 97 4.58 -7.17 13.58
CA VAL A 97 3.84 -5.91 13.64
C VAL A 97 3.41 -5.54 12.23
N VAL A 98 2.10 -5.38 12.02
CA VAL A 98 1.54 -4.94 10.72
C VAL A 98 1.03 -3.52 10.85
N ILE A 99 1.50 -2.62 10.01
CA ILE A 99 1.05 -1.23 9.93
C ILE A 99 0.31 -1.04 8.61
N SER A 100 -1.00 -0.85 8.67
CA SER A 100 -1.84 -0.66 7.49
C SER A 100 -1.96 0.81 7.12
N SER A 101 -1.90 1.15 5.83
CA SER A 101 -2.22 2.48 5.29
C SER A 101 -1.44 3.66 5.89
N ALA A 102 -0.19 3.45 6.33
CA ALA A 102 0.63 4.52 6.90
C ALA A 102 0.87 5.68 5.91
N SER A 103 0.93 5.37 4.60
CA SER A 103 1.09 6.36 3.53
C SER A 103 0.00 7.43 3.50
N ALA A 104 -1.24 7.08 3.83
CA ALA A 104 -2.34 8.04 3.87
C ALA A 104 -2.22 9.01 5.05
N LEU A 105 -1.73 8.57 6.22
CA LEU A 105 -1.43 9.48 7.34
C LEU A 105 -0.30 10.45 6.98
N PHE A 106 0.77 9.96 6.34
CA PHE A 106 1.88 10.83 5.93
C PHE A 106 1.44 11.85 4.89
N ASN A 107 0.62 11.45 3.91
CA ASN A 107 0.22 12.34 2.83
C ASN A 107 -0.86 13.34 3.26
N SER A 108 -1.75 12.97 4.18
CA SER A 108 -2.76 13.91 4.74
C SER A 108 -2.14 14.91 5.71
N ALA A 109 -1.32 14.46 6.67
CA ALA A 109 -0.75 15.33 7.70
C ALA A 109 0.45 16.15 7.21
N LEU A 110 1.17 15.66 6.19
CA LEU A 110 2.37 16.30 5.66
C LEU A 110 2.34 16.29 4.12
N PRO A 111 1.46 17.05 3.47
CA PRO A 111 1.36 17.06 2.01
C PRO A 111 2.68 17.34 1.31
N ARG A 112 2.86 16.82 0.10
CA ARG A 112 4.02 17.17 -0.72
C ARG A 112 3.89 18.65 -1.07
N ALA A 113 4.92 19.44 -0.81
CA ALA A 113 4.97 20.81 -1.31
C ALA A 113 4.89 20.74 -2.84
N GLN A 114 3.86 21.36 -3.42
CA GLN A 114 3.85 21.60 -4.86
C GLN A 114 4.98 22.60 -5.13
N ASP A 115 5.82 22.33 -6.12
CA ASP A 115 6.83 23.27 -6.61
C ASP A 115 6.14 24.44 -7.33
N VAL A 116 5.23 25.13 -6.65
CA VAL A 116 4.82 26.47 -7.06
C VAL A 116 6.03 27.34 -6.73
N LYS A 117 6.64 27.92 -7.76
CA LYS A 117 7.59 29.04 -7.62
C LYS A 117 6.85 30.22 -6.98
N SER A 118 6.49 30.11 -5.70
CA SER A 118 6.04 31.23 -4.91
C SER A 118 7.31 31.85 -4.33
N GLY A 119 7.76 32.91 -4.99
CA GLY A 119 8.45 33.97 -4.26
C GLY A 119 7.56 34.45 -3.10
N PHE A 120 8.20 35.08 -2.13
CA PHE A 120 7.64 35.68 -0.91
C PHE A 120 7.68 34.86 0.40
N LYS A 121 8.79 35.12 1.10
CA LYS A 121 8.92 35.65 2.47
C LYS A 121 8.94 34.71 3.69
N VAL A 122 10.08 34.82 4.39
CA VAL A 122 10.26 35.22 5.80
C VAL A 122 9.44 34.43 6.84
N GLY A 123 10.15 33.51 7.51
CA GLY A 123 9.79 32.89 8.79
C GLY A 123 10.85 31.84 9.15
N GLN A 124 11.51 31.98 10.31
CA GLN A 124 12.58 31.09 10.81
C GLN A 124 12.03 29.70 11.21
N GLY A 125 11.52 28.93 10.25
CA GLY A 125 11.01 27.58 10.47
C GLY A 125 11.48 26.61 9.38
N PRO A 126 11.59 25.30 9.68
CA PRO A 126 11.86 24.31 8.64
C PRO A 126 10.74 24.34 7.59
N SER A 127 11.12 24.29 6.31
CA SER A 127 10.15 24.22 5.22
C SER A 127 9.20 23.02 5.39
N PRO A 128 7.99 23.05 4.82
CA PRO A 128 7.07 21.90 4.85
C PRO A 128 7.72 20.60 4.34
N SER A 129 8.56 20.70 3.31
CA SER A 129 9.34 19.58 2.78
C SER A 129 10.38 19.05 3.78
N ALA A 130 11.08 19.95 4.49
CA ALA A 130 12.03 19.57 5.54
C ALA A 130 11.32 18.90 6.72
N LYS A 131 10.17 19.44 7.17
CA LYS A 131 9.34 18.82 8.22
C LYS A 131 8.88 17.42 7.81
N ARG A 132 8.42 17.25 6.55
CA ARG A 132 8.04 15.94 6.01
C ARG A 132 9.19 14.94 6.06
N LEU A 133 10.37 15.35 5.60
CA LEU A 133 11.55 14.50 5.59
C LEU A 133 11.98 14.08 6.99
N GLN A 134 12.00 15.03 7.94
CA GLN A 134 12.31 14.76 9.34
C GLN A 134 11.32 13.79 9.98
N CYS A 135 10.02 13.96 9.73
CA CYS A 135 9.00 13.05 10.24
C CYS A 135 9.15 11.63 9.68
N LEU A 136 9.31 11.49 8.35
CA LEU A 136 9.52 10.19 7.70
C LEU A 136 10.77 9.49 8.25
N ARG A 137 11.86 10.25 8.45
CA ARG A 137 13.08 9.75 9.06
C ARG A 137 12.83 9.21 10.47
N HIS A 138 12.19 10.03 11.31
CA HIS A 138 11.88 9.69 12.70
C HIS A 138 11.06 8.42 12.80
N VAL A 139 9.98 8.30 12.01
CA VAL A 139 9.14 7.10 12.02
C VAL A 139 9.95 5.88 11.56
N MET A 140 10.73 6.01 10.48
CA MET A 140 11.54 4.90 9.99
C MET A 140 12.59 4.44 11.02
N ASP A 141 13.28 5.36 11.68
CA ASP A 141 14.23 5.05 12.74
C ASP A 141 13.54 4.36 13.92
N ALA A 142 12.35 4.81 14.31
CA ALA A 142 11.55 4.20 15.36
C ALA A 142 11.10 2.78 15.00
N LEU A 143 10.65 2.54 13.76
CA LEU A 143 10.27 1.21 13.26
C LEU A 143 11.46 0.25 13.24
N ARG A 144 12.63 0.70 12.78
CA ARG A 144 13.86 -0.10 12.80
C ARG A 144 14.26 -0.45 14.24
N LYS A 145 14.22 0.52 15.15
CA LYS A 145 14.48 0.30 16.57
C LYS A 145 13.48 -0.68 17.18
N LEU A 146 12.19 -0.56 16.86
CA LEU A 146 11.14 -1.48 17.31
C LEU A 146 11.46 -2.92 16.86
N ALA A 147 11.74 -3.11 15.57
CA ALA A 147 12.06 -4.42 15.01
C ALA A 147 13.28 -5.06 15.70
N ALA A 148 14.35 -4.28 15.90
CA ALA A 148 15.58 -4.75 16.53
C ALA A 148 15.40 -5.05 18.03
N THR A 149 14.70 -4.19 18.77
CA THR A 149 14.54 -4.35 20.22
C THR A 149 13.55 -5.44 20.61
N ARG A 150 12.54 -5.69 19.78
CA ARG A 150 11.52 -6.72 20.03
C ARG A 150 11.75 -8.02 19.25
N ASN A 151 12.81 -8.08 18.44
CA ASN A 151 13.11 -9.19 17.54
C ASN A 151 11.85 -9.63 16.76
N CYS A 152 11.21 -8.65 16.11
CA CYS A 152 9.96 -8.85 15.39
C CYS A 152 10.06 -8.32 13.96
N ALA A 153 9.32 -8.92 13.05
CA ALA A 153 9.13 -8.38 11.71
C ALA A 153 8.17 -7.19 11.75
N VAL A 154 8.48 -6.13 11.01
CA VAL A 154 7.59 -4.98 10.80
C VAL A 154 7.19 -4.96 9.33
N VAL A 155 5.90 -5.05 9.06
CA VAL A 155 5.34 -4.99 7.70
C VAL A 155 4.50 -3.73 7.57
N VAL A 156 4.83 -2.90 6.58
CA VAL A 156 4.09 -1.66 6.28
C VAL A 156 3.36 -1.82 4.95
N LEU A 157 2.04 -1.74 4.99
CA LEU A 157 1.21 -1.72 3.79
C LEU A 157 1.14 -0.26 3.29
N SER A 158 1.72 -0.02 2.12
CA SER A 158 1.74 1.29 1.48
C SER A 158 0.91 1.29 0.21
N GLN A 159 0.17 2.37 -0.01
CA GLN A 159 -0.56 2.59 -1.25
C GLN A 159 0.40 2.99 -2.39
N CYS A 160 -0.09 2.92 -3.62
CA CYS A 160 0.57 3.46 -4.80
C CYS A 160 -0.10 4.76 -5.23
N ALA A 161 0.67 5.64 -5.88
CA ALA A 161 0.18 6.83 -6.55
C ALA A 161 0.59 6.79 -8.02
N THR A 162 -0.25 7.32 -8.90
CA THR A 162 0.07 7.46 -10.32
C THR A 162 0.85 8.74 -10.53
N ARG A 163 2.04 8.64 -11.12
CA ARG A 163 2.85 9.77 -11.56
C ARG A 163 2.77 9.87 -13.08
N MET A 164 2.22 10.98 -13.57
CA MET A 164 2.25 11.31 -14.98
C MET A 164 3.60 11.95 -15.33
N GLN A 165 4.22 11.49 -16.41
CA GLN A 165 5.41 12.10 -17.00
C GLN A 165 5.07 12.47 -18.44
N SER A 166 5.37 13.70 -18.86
CA SER A 166 5.00 14.25 -20.18
C SER A 166 5.46 13.38 -21.34
N GLU A 167 6.60 12.68 -21.20
CA GLU A 167 7.17 11.82 -22.25
C GLU A 167 7.01 10.31 -21.97
N GLN A 168 6.84 9.91 -20.71
CA GLN A 168 6.82 8.50 -20.29
C GLN A 168 5.41 7.97 -19.97
N GLY A 169 4.40 8.84 -19.97
CA GLY A 169 3.03 8.52 -19.60
C GLY A 169 2.84 8.28 -18.11
N ALA A 170 1.77 7.55 -17.76
CA ALA A 170 1.42 7.24 -16.38
C ALA A 170 2.28 6.10 -15.83
N THR A 171 2.89 6.31 -14.67
CA THR A 171 3.72 5.32 -13.97
C THR A 171 3.24 5.15 -12.53
N LEU A 172 3.12 3.91 -12.06
CA LEU A 172 2.81 3.65 -10.65
C LEU A 172 4.05 3.78 -9.79
N VAL A 173 3.97 4.59 -8.74
CA VAL A 173 5.04 4.79 -7.75
C VAL A 173 4.50 4.58 -6.34
N ALA A 174 5.36 4.28 -5.37
CA ALA A 174 4.94 4.24 -3.98
C ALA A 174 4.37 5.60 -3.53
N ALA A 175 3.27 5.59 -2.77
CA ALA A 175 2.61 6.81 -2.31
C ALA A 175 3.51 7.66 -1.39
N VAL A 176 4.44 7.01 -0.67
CA VAL A 176 5.56 7.68 0.02
C VAL A 176 6.82 7.42 -0.80
N ASN A 177 7.18 8.38 -1.65
CA ASN A 177 8.38 8.33 -2.45
C ASN A 177 9.36 9.40 -1.95
N ALA A 178 10.10 9.08 -0.89
CA ALA A 178 11.14 9.93 -0.33
C ALA A 178 12.37 9.07 -0.04
N THR A 179 13.56 9.56 -0.41
CA THR A 179 14.81 8.79 -0.32
C THR A 179 15.08 8.23 1.08
N VAL A 180 14.80 9.01 2.12
CA VAL A 180 14.98 8.58 3.52
C VAL A 180 14.02 7.44 3.91
N TRP A 181 12.81 7.44 3.36
CA TRP A 181 11.87 6.34 3.54
C TRP A 181 12.35 5.10 2.78
N GLU A 182 12.70 5.27 1.51
CA GLU A 182 13.18 4.21 0.62
C GLU A 182 14.41 3.49 1.16
N GLN A 183 15.38 4.20 1.72
CA GLN A 183 16.59 3.64 2.31
C GLN A 183 16.31 2.76 3.52
N GLY A 184 15.25 3.04 4.28
CA GLY A 184 14.89 2.27 5.47
C GLY A 184 14.14 0.96 5.17
N ILE A 185 13.61 0.78 3.97
CA ILE A 185 12.93 -0.45 3.56
C ILE A 185 13.97 -1.53 3.23
N SER A 186 13.95 -2.66 3.94
CA SER A 186 14.80 -3.81 3.63
C SER A 186 14.28 -4.58 2.43
N THR A 187 13.01 -5.00 2.48
CA THR A 187 12.37 -5.82 1.47
C THR A 187 11.10 -5.15 0.99
N ARG A 188 10.90 -5.12 -0.33
CA ARG A 188 9.68 -4.58 -0.95
C ARG A 188 9.06 -5.61 -1.86
N ILE A 189 7.82 -5.96 -1.55
CA ILE A 189 6.95 -6.76 -2.38
C ILE A 189 5.90 -5.82 -2.96
N VAL A 190 5.72 -5.88 -4.28
CA VAL A 190 4.68 -5.15 -5.00
C VAL A 190 3.55 -6.12 -5.32
N LEU A 191 2.31 -5.66 -5.14
CA LEU A 191 1.11 -6.40 -5.47
C LEU A 191 0.39 -5.70 -6.61
N PHE A 192 0.02 -6.45 -7.64
CA PHE A 192 -0.71 -5.94 -8.78
C PHE A 192 -1.80 -6.94 -9.20
N ARG A 193 -2.84 -6.43 -9.85
CA ARG A 193 -3.91 -7.24 -10.41
C ARG A 193 -3.63 -7.44 -11.89
N ASP A 194 -3.87 -8.65 -12.37
CA ASP A 194 -3.82 -8.98 -13.79
C ASP A 194 -4.92 -10.01 -14.11
N TRP A 195 -4.94 -10.51 -15.34
CA TRP A 195 -5.93 -11.44 -15.85
C TRP A 195 -5.26 -12.68 -16.43
N ALA A 196 -5.42 -13.85 -15.85
CA ALA A 196 -4.88 -15.09 -16.42
C ALA A 196 -5.96 -15.85 -17.21
N TRP A 197 -5.53 -16.55 -18.26
CA TRP A 197 -6.37 -17.54 -18.94
C TRP A 197 -6.32 -18.84 -18.16
N GLU A 198 -7.47 -19.31 -17.70
CA GLU A 198 -7.64 -20.58 -17.01
C GLU A 198 -8.79 -21.31 -17.70
N GLU A 199 -8.52 -22.51 -18.24
CA GLU A 199 -9.55 -23.34 -18.90
C GLU A 199 -10.38 -22.59 -19.96
N LYS A 200 -9.72 -21.77 -20.80
CA LYS A 200 -10.33 -20.93 -21.84
C LYS A 200 -11.23 -19.80 -21.31
N LYS A 201 -11.21 -19.52 -20.01
CA LYS A 201 -11.89 -18.37 -19.40
C LYS A 201 -10.87 -17.38 -18.85
N LEU A 202 -11.10 -16.09 -19.10
CA LEU A 202 -10.32 -15.03 -18.49
C LEU A 202 -10.74 -14.87 -17.03
N ARG A 203 -9.77 -14.92 -16.12
CA ARG A 203 -9.99 -14.78 -14.67
C ARG A 203 -9.06 -13.74 -14.09
N GLY A 204 -9.58 -12.89 -13.20
CA GLY A 204 -8.75 -11.96 -12.44
C GLY A 204 -7.84 -12.72 -11.49
N VAL A 205 -6.55 -12.36 -11.51
CA VAL A 205 -5.51 -12.91 -10.64
C VAL A 205 -4.77 -11.79 -9.93
N PHE A 206 -4.19 -12.13 -8.78
CA PHE A 206 -3.26 -11.25 -8.08
C PHE A 206 -1.85 -11.74 -8.33
N LEU A 207 -0.94 -10.80 -8.55
CA LEU A 207 0.47 -11.06 -8.76
C LEU A 207 1.24 -10.37 -7.64
N ALA A 208 2.19 -11.09 -7.04
CA ALA A 208 3.16 -10.56 -6.11
C ALA A 208 4.54 -10.64 -6.74
N GLY A 209 5.30 -9.56 -6.69
CA GLY A 209 6.66 -9.52 -7.22
C GLY A 209 7.61 -8.81 -6.27
N LEU A 210 8.89 -9.14 -6.36
CA LEU A 210 9.95 -8.61 -5.53
C LEU A 210 10.61 -7.40 -6.23
N GLN A 211 10.65 -6.26 -5.56
CA GLN A 211 11.31 -5.04 -6.06
C GLN A 211 12.61 -4.72 -5.28
N LYS A 212 12.70 -5.17 -4.03
CA LYS A 212 13.82 -4.86 -3.15
C LYS A 212 14.06 -6.02 -2.18
N ILE A 213 15.31 -6.38 -1.95
CA ILE A 213 15.73 -7.39 -0.98
C ILE A 213 17.01 -6.92 -0.28
N ASP A 214 17.09 -7.12 1.04
CA ASP A 214 18.24 -6.73 1.87
C ASP A 214 18.74 -5.28 1.64
N GLY A 215 17.80 -4.36 1.42
CA GLY A 215 18.11 -2.95 1.19
C GLY A 215 18.58 -2.63 -0.23
N LYS A 216 18.70 -3.61 -1.12
CA LYS A 216 19.12 -3.45 -2.52
C LYS A 216 17.95 -3.65 -3.47
N ALA A 217 17.85 -2.78 -4.48
CA ALA A 217 16.89 -2.97 -5.56
C ALA A 217 17.26 -4.19 -6.42
N THR A 218 16.26 -4.86 -6.96
CA THR A 218 16.44 -5.96 -7.93
C THR A 218 17.00 -5.43 -9.26
N GLN A 219 17.60 -6.31 -10.08
CA GLN A 219 18.17 -5.92 -11.38
C GLN A 219 17.07 -5.55 -12.38
N LEU A 220 15.97 -6.32 -12.36
CA LEU A 220 14.75 -5.96 -13.06
C LEU A 220 13.85 -5.09 -12.17
N ALA A 221 12.93 -4.37 -12.80
CA ALA A 221 11.94 -3.54 -12.10
C ALA A 221 11.11 -4.34 -11.09
N VAL A 222 10.82 -5.61 -11.41
CA VAL A 222 10.16 -6.61 -10.56
C VAL A 222 10.71 -8.00 -10.91
N GLU A 223 11.15 -8.76 -9.91
CA GLU A 223 11.64 -10.13 -10.04
C GLU A 223 10.75 -11.12 -9.27
N HIS A 224 10.92 -12.43 -9.52
CA HIS A 224 10.25 -13.51 -8.77
C HIS A 224 8.73 -13.34 -8.65
N VAL A 225 8.05 -13.11 -9.79
CA VAL A 225 6.60 -12.91 -9.80
C VAL A 225 5.87 -14.23 -9.55
N CYS A 226 4.98 -14.24 -8.56
CA CYS A 226 4.07 -15.35 -8.29
C CYS A 226 2.61 -14.91 -8.36
N ALA A 227 1.73 -15.80 -8.82
CA ALA A 227 0.31 -15.55 -8.90
C ALA A 227 -0.46 -16.25 -7.79
N PHE A 228 -1.52 -15.59 -7.34
CA PHE A 228 -2.41 -16.11 -6.32
C PHE A 228 -3.84 -15.60 -6.49
N LYS A 229 -4.80 -16.32 -5.93
CA LYS A 229 -6.19 -15.92 -5.75
C LYS A 229 -6.42 -15.58 -4.29
N VAL A 230 -7.39 -14.69 -4.06
CA VAL A 230 -7.89 -14.39 -2.72
C VAL A 230 -9.24 -15.06 -2.57
N GLU A 231 -9.32 -16.02 -1.66
CA GLU A 231 -10.51 -16.80 -1.35
C GLU A 231 -11.02 -16.47 0.06
N ALA A 232 -12.20 -16.99 0.41
CA ALA A 232 -12.78 -16.78 1.74
C ALA A 232 -11.88 -17.31 2.88
N GLY A 233 -11.10 -18.36 2.61
CA GLY A 233 -10.15 -18.96 3.54
C GLY A 233 -8.75 -18.35 3.54
N GLY A 234 -8.43 -17.40 2.65
CA GLY A 234 -7.08 -16.84 2.56
C GLY A 234 -6.60 -16.69 1.12
N THR A 235 -5.35 -17.06 0.86
CA THR A 235 -4.73 -16.95 -0.47
C THR A 235 -4.27 -18.31 -0.98
N THR A 236 -4.55 -18.61 -2.25
CA THR A 236 -4.16 -19.86 -2.93
C THR A 236 -3.24 -19.56 -4.10
N SER A 237 -2.17 -20.35 -4.26
CA SER A 237 -1.22 -20.18 -5.37
C SER A 237 -1.82 -20.65 -6.69
N ILE A 238 -1.45 -20.00 -7.78
CA ILE A 238 -1.91 -20.35 -9.14
C ILE A 238 -0.69 -20.46 -10.05
N ALA A 239 -0.72 -21.43 -10.95
CA ALA A 239 0.26 -21.50 -12.02
C ALA A 239 0.09 -20.28 -12.95
N TYR A 240 1.13 -19.48 -13.07
CA TYR A 240 1.12 -18.29 -13.91
C TYR A 240 2.41 -18.24 -14.74
N ASP A 241 2.25 -18.24 -16.05
CA ASP A 241 3.36 -18.13 -16.98
C ASP A 241 3.73 -16.66 -17.20
N ALA A 242 4.60 -16.16 -16.32
CA ALA A 242 5.12 -14.80 -16.38
C ALA A 242 6.02 -14.55 -17.62
N ALA A 243 6.62 -15.60 -18.19
CA ALA A 243 7.55 -15.47 -19.31
C ALA A 243 6.86 -15.02 -20.60
N SER A 244 5.54 -15.25 -20.70
CA SER A 244 4.74 -14.85 -21.86
C SER A 244 4.34 -13.37 -21.89
N ARG A 245 4.42 -12.64 -20.76
CA ARG A 245 3.80 -11.30 -20.62
C ARG A 245 4.69 -10.17 -20.13
N PHE A 246 5.83 -10.48 -19.51
CA PHE A 246 6.85 -9.47 -19.21
C PHE A 246 7.96 -9.60 -20.24
N PRO A 247 7.81 -9.08 -21.48
CA PRO A 247 8.99 -8.87 -22.30
C PRO A 247 9.92 -7.98 -21.47
N ALA A 248 11.17 -8.39 -21.33
CA ALA A 248 12.23 -7.62 -20.71
C ALA A 248 12.42 -6.32 -21.49
N ARG A 249 11.53 -5.35 -21.27
CA ARG A 249 11.73 -3.97 -21.66
C ARG A 249 12.70 -3.41 -20.64
N SER A 250 13.97 -3.77 -20.84
CA SER A 250 15.09 -2.94 -20.44
C SER A 250 14.79 -1.56 -20.99
N ALA A 251 14.28 -0.67 -20.13
CA ALA A 251 14.39 0.74 -20.37
C ALA A 251 15.86 1.07 -20.17
N ASP A 252 16.66 0.78 -21.20
CA ASP A 252 18.02 1.28 -21.31
C ASP A 252 17.96 2.81 -21.22
N PRO A 253 18.50 3.44 -20.16
CA PRO A 253 18.53 4.89 -20.05
C PRO A 253 19.55 5.52 -21.01
N GLY A 254 20.17 4.73 -21.90
CA GLY A 254 21.25 5.15 -22.80
C GLY A 254 20.85 5.57 -24.22
N ARG A 255 19.56 5.63 -24.60
CA ARG A 255 19.22 6.06 -25.97
C ARG A 255 19.31 7.58 -26.10
N ARG A 256 20.52 8.02 -26.44
CA ARG A 256 20.92 9.37 -26.87
C ARG A 256 19.81 10.10 -27.62
N LYS A 257 19.54 11.32 -27.16
CA LYS A 257 18.83 12.39 -27.86
C LYS A 257 19.05 12.28 -29.36
N ARG A 258 18.02 11.91 -30.12
CA ARG A 258 18.00 12.19 -31.56
C ARG A 258 17.42 13.59 -31.71
N LYS A 259 18.21 14.49 -32.28
CA LYS A 259 17.76 15.83 -32.65
C LYS A 259 16.56 15.70 -33.57
N LEU A 260 15.44 16.32 -33.20
CA LEU A 260 14.20 16.43 -33.95
C LEU A 260 14.38 17.41 -35.13
N GLY A 261 15.32 17.13 -36.03
CA GLY A 261 15.68 18.03 -37.13
C GLY A 261 15.90 17.34 -38.48
N HIS A 262 15.44 16.09 -38.63
CA HIS A 262 15.58 15.40 -39.91
C HIS A 262 14.48 14.35 -40.11
N THR A 263 13.23 14.82 -40.08
CA THR A 263 12.16 14.21 -40.87
C THR A 263 11.91 15.18 -42.00
N GLY A 264 12.36 14.81 -43.20
CA GLY A 264 12.07 15.54 -44.44
C GLY A 264 10.58 15.52 -44.71
N LEU A 265 9.90 16.54 -44.19
CA LEU A 265 8.60 16.99 -44.65
C LEU A 265 8.84 18.37 -45.28
N GLU A 266 9.60 18.39 -46.37
CA GLU A 266 9.58 19.53 -47.30
C GLU A 266 8.19 19.55 -47.92
N VAL A 267 7.39 20.52 -47.49
CA VAL A 267 6.15 20.90 -48.18
C VAL A 267 6.59 21.87 -49.28
N PRO A 268 6.27 21.63 -50.56
CA PRO A 268 6.65 22.54 -51.65
C PRO A 268 6.09 23.94 -51.41
N ASP A 269 6.92 24.96 -51.62
CA ASP A 269 6.53 26.37 -51.61
C ASP A 269 5.32 26.59 -52.52
N SER A 270 4.19 26.96 -51.91
CA SER A 270 3.10 27.62 -52.61
C SER A 270 3.24 29.09 -52.29
N GLU A 271 3.83 29.82 -53.23
CA GLU A 271 3.67 31.26 -53.35
C GLU A 271 2.20 31.52 -53.70
N ASP A 272 1.38 31.88 -52.72
CA ASP A 272 0.21 32.72 -52.96
C ASP A 272 -0.16 33.46 -51.66
N ASP A 273 -0.45 34.74 -51.85
CA ASP A 273 -0.62 35.76 -50.85
C ASP A 273 -1.93 35.58 -50.05
N GLU A 274 -2.03 36.36 -48.96
CA GLU A 274 -3.25 36.82 -48.26
C GLU A 274 -3.35 36.42 -46.77
N ASP A 275 -2.75 37.26 -45.94
CA ASP A 275 -3.37 37.88 -44.76
C ASP A 275 -4.07 36.95 -43.75
N TYR A 276 -3.32 36.00 -43.16
CA TYR A 276 -3.73 35.38 -41.89
C TYR A 276 -3.38 36.30 -40.72
N GLY A 277 -4.19 37.34 -40.53
CA GLY A 277 -4.24 38.17 -39.34
C GLY A 277 -4.69 37.40 -38.11
N TRP A 278 -3.82 36.55 -37.56
CA TRP A 278 -3.83 36.27 -36.14
C TRP A 278 -3.28 37.51 -35.46
N ALA A 279 -4.17 38.49 -35.22
CA ALA A 279 -3.84 39.60 -34.35
C ALA A 279 -3.38 39.01 -33.02
N ASP A 280 -2.22 39.45 -32.55
CA ASP A 280 -1.61 39.11 -31.25
C ASP A 280 -2.50 39.48 -30.04
N GLU A 281 -3.74 39.91 -30.26
CA GLU A 281 -4.70 40.37 -29.26
C GLU A 281 -5.54 39.23 -28.65
N ASP A 282 -5.51 38.01 -29.21
CA ASP A 282 -6.27 36.86 -28.70
C ASP A 282 -5.48 35.96 -27.71
N GLU A 283 -4.19 36.21 -27.47
CA GLU A 283 -3.42 35.49 -26.42
C GLU A 283 -3.90 35.87 -25.00
N GLU A 284 -4.45 37.07 -24.80
CA GLU A 284 -4.97 37.53 -23.50
C GLU A 284 -6.35 36.90 -23.15
N SER A 285 -7.03 36.34 -24.16
CA SER A 285 -8.35 35.71 -24.04
C SER A 285 -8.28 34.20 -23.80
N MET A 286 -7.08 33.61 -23.77
CA MET A 286 -6.95 32.18 -23.54
C MET A 286 -7.34 31.85 -22.09
N PRO A 287 -8.37 31.01 -21.87
CA PRO A 287 -8.70 30.58 -20.53
C PRO A 287 -7.47 29.88 -19.93
N ALA A 288 -7.15 30.22 -18.69
CA ALA A 288 -6.05 29.58 -17.97
C ALA A 288 -6.14 28.05 -18.14
N PRO A 289 -5.02 27.36 -18.41
CA PRO A 289 -5.04 25.92 -18.60
C PRO A 289 -5.77 25.31 -17.40
N PRO A 290 -6.79 24.47 -17.65
CA PRO A 290 -7.67 24.01 -16.59
C PRO A 290 -6.83 23.36 -15.49
N PRO A 291 -7.14 23.60 -14.20
CA PRO A 291 -6.39 23.03 -13.10
C PRO A 291 -6.28 21.52 -13.34
N GLN A 292 -5.04 21.09 -13.51
CA GLN A 292 -4.66 19.72 -13.82
C GLN A 292 -5.36 18.79 -12.81
N TRP A 293 -6.27 17.97 -13.34
CA TRP A 293 -7.22 17.10 -12.63
C TRP A 293 -6.75 16.75 -11.22
N GLN A 294 -7.36 17.43 -10.23
CA GLN A 294 -7.45 16.90 -8.88
C GLN A 294 -7.92 15.46 -8.99
N GLY A 295 -7.16 14.56 -8.37
CA GLY A 295 -7.44 13.13 -8.42
C GLY A 295 -8.90 12.87 -8.06
N SER A 296 -9.48 11.86 -8.69
CA SER A 296 -10.87 11.43 -8.53
C SER A 296 -11.20 10.85 -7.14
N GLU A 297 -10.58 11.34 -6.06
CA GLU A 297 -10.79 10.87 -4.69
C GLU A 297 -11.94 11.56 -3.96
N ASP A 298 -12.48 12.68 -4.46
CA ASP A 298 -13.62 13.38 -3.82
C ASP A 298 -15.02 12.81 -4.17
N ILE A 299 -15.13 11.75 -4.99
CA ILE A 299 -16.42 11.15 -5.40
C ILE A 299 -16.80 9.88 -4.60
N LEU A 300 -16.08 9.54 -3.52
CA LEU A 300 -16.40 8.36 -2.70
C LEU A 300 -16.86 8.67 -1.27
N LEU A 301 -17.31 9.90 -1.02
CA LEU A 301 -18.03 10.25 0.20
C LEU A 301 -19.47 10.66 -0.15
N GLY A 302 -20.38 9.68 -0.11
CA GLY A 302 -21.82 9.94 -0.01
C GLY A 302 -22.65 9.51 -1.22
N HIS A 303 -22.79 8.20 -1.44
CA HIS A 303 -24.05 7.70 -2.01
C HIS A 303 -24.30 6.24 -1.62
N GLU A 304 -25.04 6.06 -0.53
CA GLU A 304 -25.71 4.81 -0.25
C GLU A 304 -26.96 4.75 -1.14
N ILE A 305 -26.78 4.33 -2.40
CA ILE A 305 -27.90 3.85 -3.23
C ILE A 305 -27.87 2.33 -3.21
N GLY A 306 -28.95 1.76 -2.70
CA GLY A 306 -29.19 0.33 -2.74
C GLY A 306 -29.92 -0.18 -1.51
N ARG A 307 -31.07 0.40 -1.16
CA ARG A 307 -32.03 -0.25 -0.28
C ARG A 307 -33.46 0.23 -0.54
N ASP A 308 -34.04 -0.29 -1.62
CA ASP A 308 -35.49 -0.40 -1.76
C ASP A 308 -35.91 -1.79 -1.25
N ASP A 309 -36.65 -1.85 -0.15
CA ASP A 309 -37.81 -2.74 -0.01
C ASP A 309 -38.80 -2.21 1.06
N ASP A 310 -39.84 -1.59 0.53
CA ASP A 310 -41.25 -1.71 0.90
C ASP A 310 -41.60 -2.24 2.31
N SER A 311 -42.15 -1.36 3.16
CA SER A 311 -43.07 -1.78 4.23
C SER A 311 -44.08 -0.66 4.51
N THR A 312 -45.20 -0.74 3.81
CA THR A 312 -46.46 -0.08 4.16
C THR A 312 -47.27 -1.04 5.03
N CYS A 313 -47.47 -0.72 6.33
CA CYS A 313 -48.64 -1.20 7.07
C CYS A 313 -48.79 -0.60 8.48
N ALA A 314 -49.92 0.12 8.62
CA ALA A 314 -50.83 0.18 9.76
C ALA A 314 -50.44 0.97 11.01
N ASP A 315 -51.01 2.18 11.07
CA ASP A 315 -51.59 2.75 12.29
C ASP A 315 -52.52 1.73 12.98
N SER A 316 -52.40 1.60 14.29
CA SER A 316 -53.49 1.21 15.17
C SER A 316 -53.25 1.79 16.56
N GLU A 317 -54.29 2.48 17.01
CA GLU A 317 -54.45 3.24 18.22
C GLU A 317 -54.55 2.35 19.48
N GLU A 318 -54.33 2.98 20.64
CA GLU A 318 -54.92 2.71 21.96
C GLU A 318 -54.69 1.34 22.64
N ASP A 319 -54.05 1.36 23.82
CA ASP A 319 -54.75 0.88 25.02
C ASP A 319 -54.19 1.52 26.31
N GLU A 320 -55.12 1.96 27.15
CA GLU A 320 -54.92 2.50 28.49
C GLU A 320 -54.60 1.38 29.49
N GLY A 321 -53.89 1.72 30.58
CA GLY A 321 -53.51 0.71 31.57
C GLY A 321 -53.04 1.25 32.92
N SER A 322 -53.80 2.19 33.49
CA SER A 322 -54.09 2.35 34.92
C SER A 322 -53.00 1.99 35.96
N ALA A 323 -52.49 3.04 36.61
CA ALA A 323 -51.80 3.01 37.89
C ALA A 323 -52.74 2.63 39.06
N THR A 324 -52.24 1.78 39.98
CA THR A 324 -52.54 1.75 41.43
C THR A 324 -51.40 0.97 42.11
N GLY A 325 -50.85 1.29 43.27
CA GLY A 325 -51.04 2.37 44.23
C GLY A 325 -49.96 2.21 45.31
N CYS A 326 -49.37 3.32 45.75
CA CYS A 326 -48.62 3.40 47.00
C CYS A 326 -49.60 3.68 48.13
N ASN A 327 -49.43 2.98 49.27
CA ASN A 327 -50.05 3.35 50.53
C ASN A 327 -49.46 4.68 51.03
N ASP A 328 -50.31 5.69 51.23
CA ASP A 328 -50.84 6.08 52.55
C ASP A 328 -52.23 6.73 52.37
#